data_AF-A0AAF0Q9R1-F1
#
_entry.id   AF-A0AAF0Q9R1-F1
#
_cell.length_a   1.000
_cell.length_b   1.000
_cell.length_c   1.000
_cell.angle_alpha   90.00
_cell.angle_beta   90.00
_cell.angle_gamma   90.00
#
_symmetry.space_group_name_H-M   'P 1'
#
loop_
_entity.id
_entity.type
_entity.pdbx_description
1 polymer ?
#
loop_
_entity_poly.entity_id
_entity_poly.type
_entity_poly.pdbx_seq_one_letter_code
_entity_poly.pdbx_strand_id
1 'polypeptide(L)' 'MIVEPIVLIPDLVEAAAAQVVMPQSNRCLICRKKIRLMGFKCRCGTIFCGTHRYPEVHACTFDFKSMGQKL' A
#
# COMPACT_ATOMS: atom_id res chain seq x y z
N MET A 1 35.45 -40.48 -29.77
CA MET A 1 34.09 -40.00 -30.11
C MET A 1 33.59 -39.24 -28.91
N ILE A 2 33.68 -37.91 -29.00
CA ILE A 2 32.80 -36.92 -28.35
C ILE A 2 32.23 -37.32 -26.98
N VAL A 3 32.99 -37.06 -25.91
CA VAL A 3 32.79 -35.95 -24.95
C VAL A 3 31.47 -36.06 -24.17
N GLU A 4 31.60 -36.27 -22.85
CA GLU A 4 30.52 -36.14 -21.89
C GLU A 4 29.87 -34.76 -22.04
N PRO A 5 28.55 -34.66 -22.20
CA PRO A 5 27.91 -33.36 -22.30
C PRO A 5 27.98 -32.67 -20.94
N ILE A 6 28.79 -31.61 -20.91
CA ILE A 6 28.65 -30.47 -20.02
C ILE A 6 27.20 -29.97 -20.16
N VAL A 7 26.31 -30.41 -19.27
CA VAL A 7 25.03 -29.72 -19.03
C VAL A 7 25.20 -28.86 -17.79
N LEU A 8 25.59 -27.63 -18.11
CA LEU A 8 25.49 -26.40 -17.34
C LEU A 8 24.30 -26.46 -16.36
N ILE A 9 24.60 -26.33 -15.08
CA ILE A 9 23.64 -26.09 -14.00
C ILE A 9 22.88 -24.79 -14.36
N PRO A 10 21.59 -24.82 -14.72
CA PRO A 10 20.83 -23.60 -14.93
C PRO A 10 20.32 -23.13 -13.56
N ASP A 11 20.68 -21.89 -13.24
CA ASP A 11 19.80 -20.89 -12.64
C ASP A 11 19.25 -21.16 -11.22
N LEU A 12 19.97 -20.58 -10.24
CA LEU A 12 19.45 -19.62 -9.26
C LEU A 12 17.93 -19.68 -9.01
N VAL A 13 17.48 -20.62 -8.16
CA VAL A 13 16.11 -20.60 -7.64
C VAL A 13 16.08 -19.75 -6.37
N GLU A 14 16.12 -18.43 -6.53
CA GLU A 14 15.83 -17.48 -5.45
C GLU A 14 14.33 -17.58 -5.14
N ALA A 15 13.99 -18.20 -4.02
CA ALA A 15 12.62 -18.36 -3.56
C ALA A 15 12.02 -17.00 -3.16
N ALA A 16 11.38 -16.34 -4.12
CA ALA A 16 10.55 -15.16 -3.86
C ALA A 16 9.41 -15.54 -2.91
N ALA A 17 9.52 -15.11 -1.65
CA ALA A 17 8.48 -15.22 -0.65
C ALA A 17 7.20 -14.54 -1.15
N ALA A 18 6.24 -15.36 -1.60
CA ALA A 18 4.92 -14.92 -1.99
C ALA A 18 4.17 -14.41 -0.74
N GLN A 19 4.27 -13.11 -0.48
CA GLN A 19 3.44 -12.45 0.51
C GLN A 19 1.99 -12.52 0.03
N VAL A 20 1.11 -13.13 0.82
CA VAL A 20 -0.33 -13.16 0.59
C VAL A 20 -0.84 -11.72 0.71
N VAL A 21 -0.91 -11.01 -0.42
CA VAL A 21 -1.42 -9.64 -0.46
C VAL A 21 -2.94 -9.73 -0.32
N MET A 22 -3.44 -9.68 0.91
CA MET A 22 -4.88 -9.53 1.15
C MET A 22 -5.36 -8.29 0.39
N PRO A 23 -6.42 -8.39 -0.43
CA PRO A 23 -6.88 -7.26 -1.23
C PRO A 23 -7.34 -6.14 -0.30
N GLN A 24 -6.49 -5.13 -0.15
CA GLN A 24 -6.80 -3.93 0.62
C GLN A 24 -8.03 -3.31 -0.02
N SER A 25 -9.14 -3.26 0.73
CA SER A 25 -10.38 -2.69 0.21
C SER A 25 -10.19 -1.19 0.03
N ASN A 26 -9.99 -0.75 -1.21
CA ASN A 26 -9.94 0.67 -1.56
C ASN A 26 -11.34 1.27 -1.47
N ARG A 27 -11.83 1.53 -0.26
CA ARG A 27 -13.12 2.15 0.01
C ARG A 27 -12.93 3.31 0.98
N CYS A 28 -13.69 4.37 0.77
CA CYS A 28 -13.68 5.51 1.68
C CYS A 28 -14.28 5.11 3.03
N LEU A 29 -13.64 5.46 4.15
CA LEU A 29 -14.16 5.12 5.47
C LEU A 29 -15.51 5.79 5.79
N ILE A 30 -15.73 7.02 5.30
CA ILE A 30 -16.98 7.78 5.55
C ILE A 30 -18.11 7.30 4.65
N CYS A 31 -17.95 7.39 3.33
CA CYS A 31 -19.04 7.12 2.39
C CYS A 31 -19.03 5.73 1.78
N ARG A 32 -18.05 4.87 2.13
CA ARG A 32 -17.87 3.49 1.62
C ARG A 32 -17.79 3.35 0.09
N LYS A 33 -17.72 4.47 -0.63
CA LYS A 33 -17.53 4.53 -2.08
C LYS A 33 -16.22 3.83 -2.44
N LYS A 34 -16.26 2.96 -3.45
CA LYS A 34 -15.08 2.33 -4.03
C LYS A 34 -14.18 3.43 -4.59
N ILE A 35 -12.98 3.52 -4.04
CA ILE A 35 -11.94 4.42 -4.49
C ILE A 35 -11.15 3.64 -5.54
N ARG A 36 -10.85 4.27 -6.68
CA ARG A 36 -9.96 3.69 -7.70
C ARG A 36 -8.51 3.72 -7.18
N LEU A 37 -7.52 3.70 -8.07
CA LEU A 37 -6.11 3.79 -7.70
C LEU A 37 -5.75 5.09 -6.92
N MET A 38 -6.58 6.14 -7.02
CA MET A 38 -6.36 7.40 -6.30
C MET A 38 -7.08 7.44 -4.95
N GLY A 39 -6.57 6.68 -3.97
CA GLY A 39 -6.97 6.78 -2.57
C GLY A 39 -6.11 7.80 -1.82
N PHE A 40 -6.75 8.68 -1.04
CA PHE A 40 -6.03 9.60 -0.15
C PHE A 40 -5.87 8.96 1.22
N LYS A 41 -4.64 8.63 1.60
CA LYS A 41 -4.33 8.14 2.95
C LYS A 41 -4.16 9.34 3.88
N CYS A 42 -5.04 9.46 4.86
CA CYS A 42 -4.89 10.46 5.91
C CYS A 42 -3.82 10.03 6.92
N ARG A 43 -3.28 11.00 7.66
CA ARG A 43 -2.26 10.77 8.70
C ARG A 43 -2.78 9.93 9.88
N CYS A 44 -4.10 9.91 10.10
CA CYS A 44 -4.76 8.98 11.03
C CYS A 44 -4.73 7.50 10.58
N GLY A 45 -4.22 7.20 9.38
CA GLY A 45 -4.02 5.83 8.89
C GLY A 45 -5.14 5.30 8.00
N THR A 46 -6.24 6.02 7.84
CA THR A 46 -7.41 5.60 7.05
C THR A 46 -7.39 6.19 5.63
N ILE A 47 -8.14 5.55 4.71
CA ILE A 47 -8.19 5.95 3.29
C ILE A 47 -9.56 6.58 2.96
N PHE A 48 -9.52 7.68 2.21
CA PHE A 48 -10.71 8.44 1.83
C PHE A 48 -10.76 8.76 0.32
N CYS A 49 -11.95 9.09 -0.18
CA CYS A 49 -12.13 9.63 -1.53
C CYS A 49 -11.80 11.13 -1.57
N GLY A 50 -11.74 11.71 -2.77
CA GLY A 50 -11.35 13.12 -2.96
C GLY A 50 -12.17 14.15 -2.19
N THR A 51 -13.45 13.86 -1.90
CA THR A 51 -14.36 14.72 -1.11
C THR A 51 -14.09 14.63 0.40
N HIS A 52 -13.65 13.47 0.87
CA HIS A 52 -13.49 13.16 2.30
C HIS A 52 -12.02 13.16 2.74
N ARG A 53 -11.11 13.66 1.90
CA ARG A 53 -9.66 13.64 2.15
C ARG A 53 -9.25 14.55 3.32
N TYR A 54 -10.02 15.60 3.58
CA TYR A 54 -9.62 16.64 4.51
C TYR A 54 -10.03 16.32 5.96
N PRO A 55 -9.19 16.67 6.96
CA PRO A 55 -9.41 16.36 8.37
C PRO A 55 -10.76 16.82 8.94
N GLU A 56 -11.23 17.99 8.53
CA GLU A 56 -12.49 18.59 8.98
C GLU A 56 -13.71 17.79 8.57
N VAL A 57 -13.62 17.06 7.44
CA VAL A 57 -14.76 16.33 6.89
C VAL A 57 -14.94 14.96 7.57
N HIS A 58 -13.86 14.39 8.10
CA HIS A 58 -13.88 13.07 8.74
C HIS A 58 -13.62 13.09 10.25
N ALA A 59 -13.67 14.28 10.86
CA ALA A 59 -13.37 14.50 12.27
C ALA A 59 -12.07 13.77 12.67
N CYS A 60 -10.99 14.05 11.93
CA CYS A 60 -9.71 13.39 12.13
C CYS A 60 -9.25 13.53 13.59
N THR A 61 -9.01 12.40 14.26
CA THR A 61 -8.50 12.35 15.64
C THR A 61 -6.98 12.48 15.71
N PHE A 62 -6.32 12.67 14.56
CA PHE A 62 -4.88 12.85 14.50
C PHE A 62 -4.49 14.25 14.97
N ASP A 63 -3.55 14.34 15.91
CA ASP A 63 -3.04 15.63 16.39
C ASP A 63 -2.09 16.27 15.36
N PHE A 64 -2.64 17.14 14.53
CA PHE A 64 -1.86 17.93 13.57
C PHE A 64 -1.09 19.07 14.24
N LYS A 65 -1.48 19.52 15.44
CA LYS A 65 -0.87 20.68 16.12
C LYS A 65 0.47 20.31 16.72
N SER A 66 0.57 19.15 17.35
CA SER A 66 1.83 18.62 17.90
C SER A 66 2.84 18.23 16.81
N MET A 67 2.37 17.91 15.60
CA MET A 67 3.25 17.58 14.46
C MET A 67 3.71 18.80 13.66
N GLY A 68 2.93 19.88 13.62
CA GLY A 68 3.25 21.11 12.89
C GLY A 68 4.15 22.08 13.64
N GLN A 69 4.34 21.90 14.95
CA GLN A 69 5.30 22.68 15.74
C GLN A 69 6.71 22.08 15.62
N LYS A 70 7.34 22.35 14.48
CA LYS A 70 8.79 22.44 14.38
C LYS A 70 9.11 23.81 13.79
N LEU A 71 9.27 24.80 14.66
CA LEU A 71 10.03 26.01 14.41
C LEU A 71 11.09 26.10 15.50
#